data_AF-A0A0S6WW40-F1
#
_entry.id   AF-A0A0S6WW40-F1
#
_cell.length_a   1.000
_cell.length_b   1.000
_cell.length_c   1.000
_cell.angle_alpha   90.00
_cell.angle_beta   90.00
_cell.angle_gamma   90.00
#
_symmetry.space_group_name_H-M   'P 1'
#
loop_
_entity.id
_entity.type
_entity.pdbx_description
1 polymer ?
#
loop_
_entity_poly.entity_id
_entity_poly.type
_entity_poly.pdbx_seq_one_letter_code
_entity_poly.pdbx_strand_id
1 'polypeptide(L)'
;MSDYLASLARLYERTQDTIYFPAHGPAITKPHQLVRGMLGHRRSRERQILRQIEAGNTTIPAMVPAMYKGVDERLWPAAGRSVLAHLIDLERRDLVLRCGDAWRLPEGIA
;
A
#
# COMPACT_ATOMS: atom_id res chain seq x y z
N MET A 1 -3.89 4.62 -5.31
CA MET A 1 -2.51 4.09 -5.21
C MET A 1 -1.85 3.99 -6.59
N SER A 2 -2.62 3.77 -7.65
CA SER A 2 -2.20 3.59 -9.04
C SER A 2 -1.22 4.66 -9.52
N ASP A 3 -1.54 5.95 -9.38
CA ASP A 3 -0.65 7.03 -9.86
C ASP A 3 0.72 7.04 -9.16
N TYR A 4 0.75 6.70 -7.87
CA TYR A 4 1.99 6.57 -7.11
C TYR A 4 2.80 5.37 -7.59
N LEU A 5 2.16 4.21 -7.82
CA LEU A 5 2.84 3.02 -8.35
C LEU A 5 3.33 3.23 -9.79
N ALA A 6 2.57 3.93 -10.62
CA ALA A 6 2.98 4.32 -11.97
C ALA A 6 4.20 5.25 -11.93
N SER A 7 4.22 6.21 -11.00
CA SER A 7 5.38 7.09 -10.80
C SER A 7 6.61 6.31 -10.34
N LEU A 8 6.46 5.34 -9.43
CA LEU A 8 7.55 4.44 -9.04
C LEU A 8 8.01 3.56 -10.21
N ALA A 9 7.11 3.07 -11.06
CA ALA A 9 7.47 2.29 -12.24
C ALA A 9 8.32 3.12 -13.21
N ARG A 10 7.93 4.38 -13.48
CA ARG A 10 8.73 5.31 -14.29
C ARG A 10 10.12 5.56 -13.69
N LEU A 11 10.25 5.65 -12.37
CA LEU A 11 11.55 5.76 -11.71
C LEU A 11 12.36 4.46 -11.82
N TYR A 12 11.70 3.31 -11.75
CA TYR A 12 12.34 2.00 -11.87
C TYR A 12 12.93 1.77 -13.27
N GLU A 13 12.25 2.24 -14.31
CA GLU A 13 12.70 2.16 -15.71
C GLU A 13 13.92 3.06 -16.01
N ARG A 14 14.24 4.02 -15.15
CA ARG A 14 15.41 4.91 -15.28
C ARG A 14 16.67 4.23 -14.76
N THR A 15 17.09 3.15 -15.41
CA THR A 15 18.23 2.32 -14.99
C THR A 15 19.57 3.04 -15.04
N GLN A 16 19.65 4.19 -15.70
CA GLN A 16 20.84 5.03 -15.79
C GLN A 16 21.08 5.91 -14.55
N ASP A 17 20.07 6.13 -13.71
CA ASP A 17 20.21 7.01 -12.55
C ASP A 17 21.08 6.34 -11.48
N THR A 18 22.11 7.05 -11.01
CA THR A 18 23.08 6.53 -10.02
C THR A 18 22.87 7.07 -8.61
N ILE A 19 22.29 8.28 -8.47
CA ILE A 19 22.02 8.93 -7.18
C ILE A 19 20.67 9.65 -7.23
N TYR A 20 19.85 9.51 -6.17
CA TYR A 20 18.70 10.40 -5.93
C TYR A 20 18.97 11.37 -4.79
N PHE A 21 18.54 12.62 -4.97
CA PHE A 21 18.56 13.67 -3.96
C PHE A 21 17.12 13.93 -3.47
N PRO A 22 16.66 13.24 -2.41
CA PRO A 22 15.31 13.40 -1.91
C PRO A 22 15.14 14.73 -1.17
N ALA A 23 13.91 15.19 -1.03
CA ALA A 23 13.58 16.38 -0.21
C ALA A 23 13.93 16.19 1.29
N HIS A 24 13.99 14.94 1.76
CA HIS A 24 14.32 14.60 3.13
C HIS A 24 15.27 13.40 3.20
N GLY A 25 16.17 13.41 4.18
CA GLY A 25 17.16 12.36 4.37
C GLY A 25 18.40 12.52 3.48
N PRO A 26 19.36 11.59 3.59
CA PRO A 26 20.59 11.63 2.81
C PRO A 26 20.36 11.26 1.34
N ALA A 27 21.35 11.56 0.50
CA ALA A 27 21.38 11.09 -0.88
C ALA A 27 21.31 9.55 -0.95
N ILE A 28 20.57 9.03 -1.93
CA ILE A 28 20.36 7.60 -2.14
C ILE A 28 21.27 7.13 -3.27
N THR A 29 22.30 6.35 -2.94
CA THR A 29 23.29 5.82 -3.89
C THR A 29 22.89 4.50 -4.56
N LYS A 30 21.75 3.93 -4.16
CA LYS A 30 21.17 2.71 -4.75
C LYS A 30 19.70 2.94 -5.15
N PRO A 31 19.43 3.87 -6.09
CA PRO A 31 18.08 4.31 -6.43
C PRO A 31 17.18 3.15 -6.88
N HIS A 32 17.68 2.31 -7.80
CA HIS A 32 16.91 1.17 -8.31
C HIS A 32 16.54 0.15 -7.20
N GLN A 33 17.43 -0.09 -6.24
CA GLN A 33 17.12 -0.96 -5.09
C GLN A 33 16.03 -0.33 -4.21
N LEU A 34 16.11 0.97 -3.96
CA LEU A 34 15.09 1.69 -3.18
C LEU A 34 13.72 1.59 -3.84
N VAL A 35 13.62 1.92 -5.13
CA VAL A 35 12.35 1.91 -5.87
C VAL A 35 11.77 0.50 -5.92
N ARG A 36 12.60 -0.53 -6.18
CA ARG A 36 12.17 -1.94 -6.11
C ARG A 36 11.60 -2.29 -4.74
N GLY A 37 12.27 -1.86 -3.67
CA GLY A 37 11.82 -2.05 -2.29
C GLY A 37 10.48 -1.39 -2.02
N MET A 38 10.30 -0.13 -2.47
CA MET A 38 9.03 0.60 -2.33
C MET A 38 7.89 -0.09 -3.08
N LEU A 39 8.10 -0.48 -4.34
CA LEU A 39 7.12 -1.25 -5.13
C LEU A 39 6.73 -2.56 -4.42
N GLY A 40 7.73 -3.32 -3.96
CA GLY A 40 7.52 -4.57 -3.24
C GLY A 40 6.73 -4.37 -1.94
N HIS A 41 7.05 -3.32 -1.19
CA HIS A 41 6.35 -2.98 0.04
C HIS A 41 4.87 -2.62 -0.20
N ARG A 42 4.57 -1.81 -1.22
CA ARG A 42 3.17 -1.46 -1.57
C ARG A 42 2.37 -2.67 -2.03
N ARG A 43 2.93 -3.52 -2.89
CA ARG A 43 2.28 -4.77 -3.31
C ARG A 43 2.06 -5.74 -2.15
N SER A 44 3.01 -5.80 -1.21
CA SER A 44 2.85 -6.59 0.02
C SER A 44 1.70 -6.07 0.89
N ARG A 45 1.59 -4.74 1.01
CA ARG A 45 0.49 -4.10 1.75
C ARG A 45 -0.87 -4.40 1.14
N GLU A 46 -1.01 -4.30 -0.17
CA GLU A 46 -2.24 -4.67 -0.90
C GLU A 46 -2.66 -6.11 -0.61
N ARG A 47 -1.74 -7.08 -0.71
CA ARG A 47 -2.02 -8.48 -0.38
C ARG A 47 -2.42 -8.69 1.08
N GLN A 48 -1.84 -7.93 2.01
CA GLN A 48 -2.25 -8.00 3.43
C GLN A 48 -3.69 -7.53 3.61
N ILE A 49 -4.09 -6.45 2.93
CA ILE A 49 -5.46 -5.91 2.98
C ILE A 49 -6.47 -6.93 2.47
N LEU A 50 -6.22 -7.52 1.30
CA LEU A 50 -7.10 -8.54 0.73
C LEU A 50 -7.28 -9.72 1.70
N ARG A 51 -6.18 -10.23 2.28
CA ARG A 51 -6.24 -11.28 3.31
C ARG A 51 -7.00 -10.86 4.57
N GLN A 52 -6.97 -9.59 4.96
CA GLN A 52 -7.77 -9.13 6.10
C GLN A 52 -9.26 -9.14 5.78
N ILE A 53 -9.64 -8.73 4.57
CA ILE A 53 -11.04 -8.80 4.11
C ILE A 53 -11.51 -10.26 4.08
N GLU A 54 -10.70 -11.17 3.51
CA GLU A 54 -10.97 -12.63 3.51
C GLU A 54 -11.14 -13.19 4.93
N ALA A 55 -10.33 -12.71 5.88
CA ALA A 55 -10.41 -13.10 7.29
C ALA A 55 -11.56 -12.43 8.06
N GLY A 56 -12.42 -11.64 7.40
CA GLY A 56 -13.58 -10.97 8.00
C GLY A 56 -13.30 -9.61 8.64
N ASN A 57 -12.05 -9.12 8.62
CA ASN A 57 -11.69 -7.78 9.06
C ASN A 57 -12.03 -6.78 7.96
N THR A 58 -13.29 -6.34 7.93
CA THR A 58 -13.84 -5.54 6.83
C THR A 58 -13.70 -4.02 7.02
N THR A 59 -13.27 -3.54 8.18
CA THR A 59 -13.10 -2.10 8.46
C THR A 59 -11.64 -1.75 8.71
N ILE A 60 -11.23 -0.52 8.37
CA ILE A 60 -9.85 -0.05 8.59
C ILE A 60 -9.43 -0.16 10.08
N PRO A 61 -10.27 0.23 11.06
CA PRO A 61 -9.93 0.04 12.48
C PRO A 61 -9.71 -1.42 12.88
N ALA A 62 -10.36 -2.39 12.21
CA ALA A 62 -10.11 -3.82 12.44
C ALA A 62 -8.83 -4.31 11.75
N MET A 63 -8.51 -3.79 10.56
CA MET A 63 -7.33 -4.20 9.79
C MET A 63 -6.01 -3.69 10.40
N VAL A 64 -5.98 -2.43 10.86
CA VAL A 64 -4.73 -1.76 11.26
C VAL A 64 -3.99 -2.49 12.40
N PRO A 65 -4.64 -2.89 13.52
CA PRO A 65 -3.97 -3.61 14.61
C PRO A 65 -3.36 -4.94 14.14
N ALA A 66 -4.02 -5.64 13.22
CA ALA A 66 -3.54 -6.92 12.68
C ALA A 66 -2.33 -6.76 11.74
N MET A 67 -2.28 -5.66 10.99
CA MET A 67 -1.28 -5.41 9.93
C MET A 67 -0.07 -4.57 10.36
N TYR A 68 -0.19 -3.82 11.45
CA TYR A 68 0.83 -2.90 11.96
C TYR A 68 1.33 -3.31 13.35
N LYS A 69 1.40 -4.63 13.60
CA LYS A 69 1.99 -5.20 14.82
C LYS A 69 3.40 -4.65 15.04
N GLY A 70 3.67 -4.18 16.25
CA GLY A 70 4.97 -3.58 16.63
C GLY A 70 5.15 -2.12 16.20
N VAL A 71 4.15 -1.50 15.58
CA VAL A 71 4.11 -0.04 15.36
C VAL A 71 3.35 0.59 16.52
N ASP A 72 3.93 1.64 17.12
CA ASP A 72 3.30 2.45 18.16
C ASP A 72 1.87 2.84 17.75
N GLU A 73 0.91 2.61 18.65
CA GLU A 73 -0.52 2.87 18.42
C GLU A 73 -0.80 4.33 18.07
N ARG A 74 0.04 5.25 18.53
CA ARG A 74 -0.04 6.68 18.16
C ARG A 74 0.11 6.92 16.66
N LEU A 75 0.72 6.00 15.93
CA LEU A 75 0.91 6.06 14.48
C LEU A 75 -0.20 5.35 13.69
N TRP A 76 -1.13 4.66 14.37
CA TRP A 76 -2.21 3.93 13.71
C TRP A 76 -3.15 4.81 12.88
N PRO A 77 -3.48 6.06 13.25
CA PRO A 77 -4.25 6.94 12.38
C PRO A 77 -3.57 7.18 11.02
N ALA A 78 -2.25 7.35 11.01
CA ALA A 78 -1.47 7.49 9.78
C ALA A 78 -1.40 6.17 8.99
N ALA A 79 -1.25 5.04 9.68
CA ALA A 79 -1.33 3.70 9.07
C ALA A 79 -2.69 3.48 8.38
N GLY A 80 -3.79 3.86 9.03
CA GLY A 80 -5.14 3.77 8.47
C GLY A 80 -5.32 4.56 7.18
N ARG A 81 -4.68 5.73 7.04
CA ARG A 81 -4.68 6.49 5.77
C ARG A 81 -3.99 5.73 4.64
N SER A 82 -2.92 5.00 4.95
CA SER A 82 -2.23 4.14 3.98
C SER A 82 -3.13 2.99 3.53
N VAL A 83 -3.82 2.32 4.47
CA VAL A 83 -4.81 1.27 4.16
C VAL A 83 -5.94 1.82 3.29
N LEU A 84 -6.50 2.98 3.64
CA LEU A 84 -7.54 3.64 2.86
C LEU A 84 -7.09 3.92 1.41
N ALA A 85 -5.88 4.44 1.22
CA ALA A 85 -5.36 4.75 -0.11
C ALA A 85 -5.20 3.51 -1.01
N HIS A 86 -4.96 2.34 -0.41
CA HIS A 86 -4.98 1.05 -1.10
C HIS A 86 -6.41 0.57 -1.39
N LEU A 87 -7.33 0.68 -0.43
CA LEU A 87 -8.72 0.26 -0.62
C LEU A 87 -9.42 1.04 -1.73
N ILE A 88 -9.25 2.37 -1.77
CA ILE A 88 -9.75 3.22 -2.86
C ILE A 88 -9.18 2.76 -4.22
N ASP A 89 -7.93 2.31 -4.24
CA ASP A 89 -7.31 1.83 -5.48
C ASP A 89 -7.86 0.49 -5.94
N LEU A 90 -8.04 -0.44 -4.99
CA LEU A 90 -8.63 -1.75 -5.23
C LEU A 90 -10.08 -1.62 -5.69
N GLU A 91 -10.83 -0.68 -5.12
CA GLU A 91 -12.22 -0.36 -5.50
C GLU A 91 -12.30 0.13 -6.95
N ARG A 92 -11.42 1.07 -7.33
CA ARG A 92 -11.33 1.55 -8.71
C ARG A 92 -10.94 0.48 -9.73
N ARG A 93 -10.37 -0.64 -9.26
CA ARG A 93 -9.96 -1.80 -10.05
C ARG A 93 -10.97 -2.95 -9.93
N ASP A 94 -12.13 -2.72 -9.32
CA ASP A 94 -13.20 -3.69 -9.09
C ASP A 94 -12.76 -4.95 -8.31
N LEU A 95 -11.70 -4.84 -7.50
CA LEU A 95 -11.16 -5.95 -6.69
C LEU A 95 -11.74 -6.00 -5.27
N VAL A 96 -12.35 -4.90 -4.82
CA VAL A 96 -13.09 -4.81 -3.55
C VAL A 96 -14.30 -3.91 -3.75
N LEU A 97 -15.33 -4.10 -2.93
CA LEU A 97 -16.54 -3.29 -2.89
C LEU A 97 -16.61 -2.55 -1.55
N ARG A 98 -17.01 -1.28 -1.58
CA ARG A 98 -17.27 -0.49 -0.38
C ARG A 98 -18.75 -0.59 0.02
N CYS A 99 -19.00 -0.93 1.29
CA CYS A 99 -20.32 -0.99 1.90
C CYS A 99 -20.33 -0.13 3.18
N GLY A 100 -20.62 1.17 3.03
CA GLY A 100 -20.48 2.13 4.12
C GLY A 100 -19.02 2.28 4.55
N ASP A 101 -18.73 1.89 5.81
CA ASP A 101 -17.37 1.87 6.37
C ASP A 101 -16.67 0.52 6.24
N ALA A 102 -17.38 -0.50 5.74
CA ALA A 102 -16.86 -1.84 5.51
C ALA A 102 -16.44 -2.05 4.04
N TRP A 103 -15.56 -3.03 3.84
CA TRP A 103 -15.01 -3.43 2.55
C TRP A 103 -15.17 -4.94 2.37
N ARG A 104 -15.51 -5.39 1.16
CA ARG A 104 -15.77 -6.79 0.82
C ARG A 104 -15.09 -7.17 -0.48
N LEU A 105 -14.83 -8.46 -0.67
CA LEU A 105 -14.47 -8.97 -2.00
C LEU A 105 -15.73 -9.05 -2.89
N PRO A 106 -15.61 -8.83 -4.20
CA PRO A 106 -16.68 -9.11 -5.15
C PRO A 106 -17.07 -10.60 -5.11
N GLU A 107 -18.35 -10.91 -5.32
CA GLU A 107 -18.81 -12.29 -5.46
C GLU A 107 -18.20 -12.90 -6.74
N GLY A 108 -17.59 -14.09 -6.64
CA GLY A 108 -17.11 -14.85 -7.81
C GLY A 108 -15.61 -14.80 -8.12
N ILE A 109 -14.78 -14.22 -7.25
CA ILE A 109 -13.31 -14.38 -7.33
C ILE A 109 -12.91 -15.52 -6.40
N ALA A 110 -13.02 -16.75 -6.90
CA ALA A 110 -12.44 -17.96 -6.31
C ALA A 110 -11.15 -18.34 -7.04
#